data_AF-A0A2M8C8C1-F1
#
_entry.id   AF-A0A2M8C8C1-F1
#
_cell.length_a   1.000
_cell.length_b   1.000
_cell.length_c   1.000
_cell.angle_alpha   90.00
_cell.angle_beta   90.00
_cell.angle_gamma   90.00
#
_symmetry.space_group_name_H-M   'P 1'
#
loop_
_entity.id
_entity.type
_entity.pdbx_description
1 polymer ?
#
loop_
_entity_poly.entity_id
_entity_poly.type
_entity_poly.pdbx_seq_one_letter_code
_entity_poly.pdbx_strand_id
1 'polypeptide(L)'
;HADLEATLQENTPIEALIKGTKGSIKMHKRFHHTEKLTVTEFGKSSEILNIPYHGNGYFHEIEEVISCLQNHEIQSMKMPHSMSMNLITTLDKIRKEIDLTYEGDDGE
;
A
#
# COMPACT_ATOMS: atom_id res chain seq x y z
N HIS A 1 13.82 -8.14 -6.13
CA HIS A 1 13.24 -8.84 -4.97
C HIS A 1 12.44 -7.82 -4.18
N ALA A 2 11.46 -8.28 -3.42
CA ALA A 2 10.72 -7.45 -2.47
C ALA A 2 10.55 -8.29 -1.20
N ASP A 3 10.75 -7.64 -0.06
CA ASP A 3 10.61 -8.26 1.26
C ASP A 3 9.52 -7.49 2.02
N LEU A 4 8.52 -8.22 2.51
CA LEU A 4 7.37 -7.67 3.22
C LEU A 4 7.21 -8.43 4.53
N GLU A 5 6.97 -7.70 5.62
CA GLU A 5 6.78 -8.28 6.95
C GLU A 5 5.55 -7.68 7.60
N ALA A 6 4.75 -8.53 8.26
CA ALA A 6 3.62 -8.13 9.08
C ALA A 6 3.58 -8.99 10.34
N THR A 7 3.21 -8.37 11.47
CA THR A 7 3.13 -9.05 12.76
C THR A 7 2.06 -8.39 13.63
N LEU A 8 1.43 -9.21 14.47
CA LEU A 8 0.50 -8.78 15.51
C LEU A 8 1.17 -8.70 16.90
N GLN A 9 2.42 -9.18 17.01
CA GLN A 9 3.10 -9.36 18.30
C GLN A 9 4.09 -8.23 18.61
N GLU A 10 4.64 -7.58 17.59
CA GLU A 10 5.73 -6.61 17.75
C GLU A 10 5.37 -5.24 17.20
N ASN A 11 5.88 -4.20 17.84
CA ASN A 11 5.81 -2.83 17.31
C ASN A 11 6.93 -2.62 16.29
N THR A 12 6.58 -2.67 15.00
CA THR A 12 7.54 -2.40 13.92
C THR A 12 7.60 -0.91 13.58
N PRO A 13 8.59 -0.47 12.79
CA PRO A 13 8.63 0.90 12.28
C PRO A 13 7.44 1.26 11.36
N ILE A 14 6.77 0.28 10.75
CA ILE A 14 5.67 0.45 9.78
C ILE A 14 6.08 1.43 8.66
N GLU A 15 7.23 1.17 8.04
CA GLU A 15 7.83 1.98 6.99
C GLU A 15 7.93 1.20 5.68
N ALA A 16 8.09 1.91 4.56
CA ALA A 16 8.35 1.28 3.27
C ALA A 16 9.57 1.92 2.60
N LEU A 17 10.41 1.09 1.99
CA LEU A 17 11.67 1.50 1.37
C LEU A 17 11.77 0.96 -0.05
N ILE A 18 11.80 1.87 -1.02
CA ILE A 18 12.00 1.54 -2.43
C ILE A 18 13.45 1.88 -2.77
N LYS A 19 14.24 0.88 -3.19
CA LYS A 19 15.63 1.07 -3.63
C LYS A 19 15.73 0.87 -5.13
N GLY A 20 16.42 1.78 -5.81
CA GLY A 20 16.72 1.70 -7.23
C GLY A 20 18.21 1.94 -7.50
N THR A 21 18.58 1.93 -8.77
CA THR A 21 19.97 2.11 -9.21
C THR A 21 20.51 3.53 -9.02
N LYS A 22 19.62 4.50 -8.78
CA LYS A 22 19.96 5.92 -8.60
C LYS A 22 19.86 6.40 -7.16
N GLY A 23 19.31 5.57 -6.26
CA GLY A 23 18.95 6.04 -4.93
C GLY A 23 17.84 5.24 -4.27
N SER A 24 17.16 5.87 -3.32
CA SER A 24 16.05 5.27 -2.59
C SER A 24 14.98 6.28 -2.18
N ILE A 25 13.77 5.79 -2.01
CA ILE A 25 12.63 6.53 -1.44
C ILE A 25 12.20 5.81 -0.17
N LYS A 26 12.18 6.52 0.96
CA LYS A 26 11.66 6.05 2.23
C LYS A 26 10.33 6.74 2.55
N MET A 27 9.29 5.94 2.71
CA MET A 27 8.03 6.32 3.35
C MET A 27 8.16 6.06 4.85
N HIS A 28 7.98 7.11 5.67
CA HIS A 28 8.14 6.99 7.13
C HIS A 28 6.95 6.27 7.77
N LYS A 29 7.02 6.09 9.11
CA LYS A 29 6.03 5.36 9.93
C LYS A 29 4.59 5.63 9.50
N ARG A 30 3.77 4.57 9.52
CA ARG A 30 2.44 4.51 8.90
C ARG A 30 2.54 4.76 7.40
N PHE A 31 3.38 3.98 6.71
CA PHE A 31 3.65 4.19 5.28
C PHE A 31 2.38 4.20 4.41
N HIS A 32 1.34 3.46 4.79
CA HIS A 32 0.04 3.43 4.10
C HIS A 32 -0.72 4.75 4.14
N HIS A 33 -0.32 5.68 5.02
CA HIS A 33 -0.86 7.02 5.15
C HIS A 33 0.22 7.91 5.78
N THR A 34 1.32 8.17 5.08
CA THR A 34 2.47 8.91 5.63
C THR A 34 2.50 10.37 5.19
N GLU A 35 2.89 11.29 6.07
CA GLU A 35 3.10 12.71 5.74
C GLU A 35 4.55 13.03 5.40
N LYS A 36 5.43 12.04 5.37
CA LYS A 36 6.86 12.29 5.22
C LYS A 36 7.50 11.27 4.30
N LEU A 37 8.17 11.77 3.28
CA LEU A 37 9.06 11.00 2.41
C LEU A 37 10.49 11.50 2.56
N THR A 38 11.45 10.59 2.49
CA THR A 38 12.86 10.94 2.28
C THR A 38 13.31 10.37 0.95
N VAL A 39 13.78 11.25 0.07
CA VAL A 39 14.32 10.90 -1.25
C VAL A 39 15.83 11.06 -1.19
N THR A 40 16.55 9.98 -1.48
CA THR A 40 18.01 9.98 -1.49
C THR A 40 18.48 9.63 -2.89
N GLU A 41 19.24 10.52 -3.51
CA GLU A 41 19.95 10.24 -4.76
C GLU A 41 21.44 10.01 -4.45
N PHE A 42 22.05 9.01 -5.08
CA PHE A 42 23.46 8.70 -4.82
C PHE A 42 24.38 9.87 -5.17
N GLY A 43 25.28 10.21 -4.25
CA GLY A 43 26.19 11.34 -4.41
C GLY A 43 25.56 12.72 -4.16
N LYS A 44 24.29 12.79 -3.74
CA LYS A 44 23.62 14.04 -3.36
C LYS A 44 23.12 13.99 -1.91
N SER A 45 22.82 15.16 -1.36
CA SER A 45 22.10 15.27 -0.10
C SER A 45 20.68 14.72 -0.24
N SER A 46 20.16 14.10 0.83
CA SER A 46 18.77 13.65 0.84
C SER A 46 17.80 14.83 0.93
N GLU A 47 16.66 14.70 0.27
CA GLU A 47 15.54 15.63 0.33
C GLU A 47 14.43 15.06 1.23
N ILE A 48 13.78 15.93 2.00
CA ILE A 48 12.61 15.58 2.81
C ILE A 48 11.39 16.26 2.22
N LEU A 49 10.41 15.46 1.83
CA LEU A 49 9.10 15.93 1.41
C LEU A 49 8.14 15.78 2.58
N ASN A 50 7.53 16.89 3.00
CA ASN A 50 6.44 16.89 3.98
C ASN A 50 5.13 17.07 3.22
N ILE A 51 4.24 16.09 3.35
CA ILE A 51 2.98 15.96 2.61
C ILE A 51 1.86 15.91 3.67
N PRO A 52 1.42 17.04 4.22
CA PRO A 52 0.42 17.05 5.28
C PRO A 52 -0.88 16.39 4.79
N TYR A 53 -1.59 15.72 5.69
CA TYR A 53 -2.84 15.08 5.34
C TYR A 53 -3.87 16.08 4.82
N HIS A 54 -4.69 15.61 3.87
CA HIS A 54 -5.93 16.26 3.52
C HIS A 54 -7.11 15.47 4.09
N GLY A 55 -7.92 16.10 4.93
CA GLY A 55 -9.06 15.45 5.59
C GLY A 55 -8.67 14.43 6.67
N ASN A 56 -9.55 13.44 6.89
CA ASN A 56 -9.48 12.50 8.03
C ASN A 56 -9.08 11.06 7.62
N GLY A 57 -8.34 10.88 6.53
CA GLY A 57 -7.77 9.59 6.12
C GLY A 57 -8.30 9.03 4.80
N TYR A 58 -9.60 9.10 4.56
CA TYR A 58 -10.25 8.53 3.36
C TYR A 58 -10.52 9.54 2.24
N PHE A 59 -10.05 10.78 2.38
CA PHE A 59 -10.42 11.87 1.50
C PHE A 59 -10.18 11.55 0.01
N HIS A 60 -8.98 11.12 -0.33
CA HIS A 60 -8.62 10.83 -1.73
C HIS A 60 -9.36 9.61 -2.30
N GLU A 61 -9.69 8.62 -1.47
CA GLU A 61 -10.47 7.45 -1.90
C GLU A 61 -11.92 7.85 -2.18
N ILE A 62 -12.50 8.72 -1.33
CA ILE A 62 -13.84 9.27 -1.53
C ILE A 62 -13.87 10.12 -2.81
N GLU A 63 -12.88 10.99 -3.04
CA GLU A 63 -12.78 11.77 -4.27
C GLU A 63 -12.72 10.89 -5.52
N GLU A 64 -11.93 9.80 -5.48
CA GLU A 64 -11.83 8.85 -6.58
C GLU A 64 -13.18 8.17 -6.85
N VAL A 65 -13.87 7.68 -5.82
CA VAL A 65 -15.18 7.05 -5.97
C VAL A 65 -16.21 8.02 -6.54
N ILE A 66 -16.25 9.26 -6.03
CA ILE A 66 -17.16 10.30 -6.56
C ILE A 66 -16.85 10.56 -8.03
N SER A 67 -15.57 10.69 -8.40
CA SER A 67 -15.15 10.89 -9.79
C SER A 67 -15.61 9.73 -10.69
N CYS A 68 -15.40 8.48 -10.27
CA CYS A 68 -15.85 7.31 -11.04
C CYS A 68 -17.36 7.32 -11.25
N LEU A 69 -18.14 7.59 -10.20
CA LEU A 69 -19.60 7.64 -10.28
C LEU A 69 -20.10 8.75 -11.21
N GLN A 70 -19.49 9.94 -11.15
CA GLN A 70 -19.81 11.07 -12.02
C GLN A 70 -19.50 10.78 -13.50
N ASN A 71 -18.46 9.99 -13.77
CA ASN A 71 -18.05 9.60 -15.11
C ASN A 71 -18.70 8.28 -15.58
N HIS A 72 -19.65 7.71 -14.83
CA HIS A 72 -20.29 6.42 -15.10
C HIS A 72 -19.29 5.26 -15.25
N GLU A 73 -18.17 5.33 -14.56
CA GLU A 73 -17.18 4.26 -14.51
C GLU A 73 -17.59 3.19 -13.50
N ILE A 74 -17.34 1.93 -13.84
CA ILE A 74 -17.65 0.78 -12.96
C ILE A 74 -16.49 0.37 -12.04
N GLN A 75 -15.34 1.06 -12.15
CA GLN A 75 -14.13 0.84 -11.38
C GLN A 75 -13.21 2.06 -11.45
N SER A 76 -12.30 2.18 -10.48
CA SER A 76 -11.21 3.15 -10.54
C SER A 76 -10.15 2.71 -11.55
N MET A 77 -9.65 3.67 -12.34
CA MET A 77 -8.48 3.43 -13.19
C MET A 77 -7.17 3.32 -12.40
N LYS A 78 -7.11 3.91 -11.20
CA LYS A 78 -5.98 3.78 -10.26
C LYS A 78 -6.01 2.44 -9.52
N MET A 79 -7.22 1.97 -9.20
CA MET A 79 -7.50 0.72 -8.47
C MET A 79 -8.51 -0.15 -9.25
N PRO A 80 -8.11 -0.77 -10.38
CA PRO A 80 -9.01 -1.61 -11.17
C PRO A 80 -9.35 -2.92 -10.44
N HIS A 81 -10.47 -3.55 -10.78
CA HIS A 81 -10.92 -4.83 -10.20
C HIS A 81 -9.86 -5.93 -10.30
N SER A 82 -9.08 -5.93 -11.39
CA SER A 82 -7.97 -6.87 -11.57
C SER A 82 -6.89 -6.72 -10.51
N MET A 83 -6.66 -5.51 -9.99
CA MET A 83 -5.71 -5.30 -8.89
C MET A 83 -6.21 -5.95 -7.61
N SER A 84 -7.50 -5.78 -7.27
CA SER A 84 -8.13 -6.45 -6.13
C SER A 84 -8.04 -7.98 -6.25
N MET A 85 -8.32 -8.52 -7.43
CA MET A 85 -8.19 -9.96 -7.70
C MET A 85 -6.76 -10.48 -7.56
N ASN A 86 -5.77 -9.73 -8.05
CA ASN A 86 -4.36 -10.09 -7.92
C ASN A 86 -3.90 -10.05 -6.45
N LEU A 87 -4.35 -9.06 -5.69
CA LEU A 87 -4.05 -8.93 -4.27
C LEU A 87 -4.61 -10.11 -3.48
N ILE A 88 -5.91 -10.39 -3.60
CA ILE A 88 -6.52 -11.49 -2.84
C ILE A 88 -5.94 -12.86 -3.22
N THR A 89 -5.67 -13.08 -4.51
CA THR A 89 -5.01 -14.30 -4.99
C THR A 89 -3.60 -14.47 -4.38
N THR A 90 -2.89 -13.35 -4.15
CA THR A 90 -1.57 -13.39 -3.52
C THR A 90 -1.69 -13.73 -2.03
N LEU A 91 -2.67 -13.14 -1.34
CA LEU A 91 -2.94 -13.43 0.07
C LEU A 91 -3.36 -14.89 0.28
N ASP A 92 -4.19 -15.45 -0.60
CA ASP A 92 -4.61 -16.86 -0.54
C ASP A 92 -3.44 -17.82 -0.71
N LYS A 93 -2.47 -17.50 -1.58
CA LYS A 93 -1.23 -18.27 -1.71
C LYS A 93 -0.41 -18.25 -0.42
N ILE A 94 -0.23 -17.08 0.19
CA ILE A 94 0.50 -16.95 1.46
C ILE A 94 -0.19 -17.75 2.55
N ARG A 95 -1.52 -17.64 2.68
CA ARG A 95 -2.34 -18.41 3.63
C ARG A 95 -2.13 -19.91 3.47
N LYS A 96 -2.16 -20.41 2.23
CA LYS A 96 -1.91 -21.82 1.93
C LYS A 96 -0.49 -22.27 2.29
N GLU A 97 0.53 -21.44 2.08
CA GLU A 97 1.92 -21.75 2.44
C GLU A 97 2.13 -21.87 3.95
N ILE A 98 1.34 -21.16 4.75
CA ILE A 98 1.41 -21.19 6.23
C ILE A 98 0.32 -22.06 6.88
N ASP A 99 -0.44 -22.81 6.08
CA ASP A 99 -1.54 -23.68 6.53
C ASP A 99 -2.64 -22.94 7.33
N LEU A 100 -2.99 -21.72 6.89
CA LEU A 100 -4.02 -20.90 7.51
C LEU A 100 -5.35 -21.00 6.73
N THR A 101 -6.36 -21.61 7.37
CA THR A 101 -7.73 -21.73 6.86
C THR A 101 -8.71 -20.96 7.73
N TYR A 102 -9.76 -20.40 7.12
CA TYR A 102 -10.87 -19.77 7.83
C TYR A 102 -12.14 -20.61 7.73
N GLU A 103 -13.04 -20.45 8.70
CA GLU A 103 -14.39 -21.00 8.60
C GLU A 103 -15.11 -20.35 7.40
N GLY A 104 -15.53 -21.16 6.43
CA GLY A 104 -16.20 -20.71 5.20
C GLY A 104 -15.33 -20.71 3.93
N ASP A 105 -14.05 -21.10 4.00
CA ASP A 105 -13.26 -21.37 2.79
C ASP A 105 -13.72 -22.65 2.06
N ASP A 106 -14.31 -23.59 2.81
CA ASP A 106 -14.97 -24.76 2.27
C ASP A 106 -16.37 -24.33 1.80
N GLY A 107 -16.55 -24.24 0.48
CA GLY A 107 -17.82 -23.84 -0.11
C GLY A 107 -18.97 -24.77 0.32
N GLU A 108 -19.81 -24.29 1.23
CA GLU A 108 -21.25 -24.56 1.28
C GLU A 108 -22.02 -23.31 0.84
#